data_AF-A0A068YJX0-F1
#
_entry.id   AF-A0A068YJX0-F1
#
_cell.length_a   1.000
_cell.length_b   1.000
_cell.length_c   1.000
_cell.angle_alpha   90.00
_cell.angle_beta   90.00
_cell.angle_gamma   90.00
#
_symmetry.space_group_name_H-M   'P 1'
#
loop_
_entity.id
_entity.type
_entity.pdbx_description
1 polymer ?
#
loop_
_entity_poly.entity_id
_entity_poly.type
_entity_poly.pdbx_seq_one_letter_code
_entity_poly.pdbx_strand_id
1 'polypeptide(L)'
;MSFEEVDFLDEVFMAEQKQYSEAYCKAFQLSSQTAPSSELPDRSDELHSFWIHGLQYGAQLGLELYSYRGLADEVLASWTLGSVSSSMEDVNKHHSVHIARHLLHLLNGSPGPLSRSCQEFIKHPTFETDLSLIRSKAKQLMAALKIHTARKTTINYDF
;
A
#
# COMPACT_ATOMS: atom_id res chain seq x y z
N MET A 1 7.03 0.42 37.69
CA MET A 1 6.01 1.02 36.83
C MET A 1 6.74 1.61 35.64
N SER A 2 6.73 0.90 34.51
CA SER A 2 7.30 1.39 33.25
C SER A 2 6.30 2.36 32.63
N PHE A 3 6.76 3.58 32.31
CA PHE A 3 6.02 4.48 31.44
C PHE A 3 5.99 3.85 30.05
N GLU A 4 4.81 3.53 29.54
CA GLU A 4 4.63 3.27 28.12
C GLU A 4 4.94 4.58 27.39
N GLU A 5 6.12 4.65 26.76
CA GLU A 5 6.44 5.68 25.78
C GLU A 5 5.47 5.49 24.61
N VAL A 6 4.40 6.28 24.61
CA VAL A 6 3.56 6.46 23.43
C VAL A 6 4.47 7.05 22.35
N ASP A 7 4.69 6.30 21.28
CA ASP A 7 5.55 6.72 20.18
C ASP A 7 5.03 8.06 19.65
N PHE A 8 5.91 9.04 19.50
CA PHE A 8 5.55 10.35 18.95
C PHE A 8 4.83 10.20 17.60
N LEU A 9 5.17 9.16 16.83
CA LEU A 9 4.48 8.81 15.59
C LEU A 9 3.05 8.34 15.80
N ASP A 10 2.77 7.59 16.86
CA ASP A 10 1.40 7.20 17.25
C ASP A 10 0.60 8.42 17.69
N GLU A 11 1.21 9.35 18.42
CA GLU A 11 0.55 10.59 18.84
C GLU A 11 0.18 11.48 17.63
N VAL A 12 1.10 11.63 16.67
CA VAL A 12 0.85 12.37 15.42
C VAL A 12 -0.24 11.68 14.60
N PHE A 13 -0.18 10.35 14.46
CA PHE A 13 -1.18 9.58 13.71
C PHE A 13 -2.58 9.68 14.34
N MET A 14 -2.67 9.59 15.67
CA MET A 14 -3.94 9.73 16.40
C MET A 14 -4.49 11.16 16.34
N ALA A 15 -3.61 12.17 16.39
CA ALA A 15 -4.01 13.58 16.24
C ALA A 15 -4.54 13.88 14.83
N GLU A 16 -3.88 13.35 13.80
CA GLU A 16 -4.27 13.51 12.42
C GLU A 16 -5.58 12.77 12.11
N GLN A 17 -5.73 11.54 12.62
CA GLN A 17 -6.98 10.77 12.54
C GLN A 17 -8.15 11.51 13.22
N LYS A 18 -7.91 12.12 14.39
CA LYS A 18 -8.90 12.94 15.09
C LYS A 18 -9.27 14.19 14.29
N GLN A 19 -8.29 14.88 13.71
CA GLN A 19 -8.54 16.11 12.95
C GLN A 19 -9.35 15.84 11.67
N TYR A 20 -9.06 14.77 10.94
CA TYR A 20 -9.85 14.39 9.77
C TYR A 20 -11.26 13.88 10.15
N SER A 21 -11.37 13.14 11.26
CA SER A 21 -12.65 12.72 11.84
C SER A 21 -13.54 13.93 12.16
N GLU A 22 -12.99 14.93 12.84
CA GLU A 22 -13.72 16.15 13.20
C GLU A 22 -14.11 16.98 11.97
N ALA A 23 -13.22 17.09 10.99
CA ALA A 23 -13.51 17.80 9.75
C ALA A 23 -14.64 17.12 8.97
N TYR A 24 -14.64 15.78 8.92
CA TYR A 24 -15.69 14.99 8.29
C TYR A 24 -17.02 15.12 9.04
N CYS A 25 -17.02 14.98 10.37
CA CYS A 25 -18.21 15.16 11.20
C CYS A 25 -18.79 16.57 11.07
N LYS A 26 -17.96 17.61 11.02
CA LYS A 26 -18.39 18.99 10.79
C LYS A 26 -18.96 19.18 9.38
N ALA A 27 -18.33 18.63 8.35
CA ALA A 27 -18.84 18.69 6.98
C ALA A 27 -20.17 17.95 6.83
N PHE A 28 -20.32 16.80 7.51
CA PHE A 28 -21.55 16.04 7.56
C PHE A 28 -22.68 16.83 8.26
N GLN A 29 -22.39 17.44 9.41
CA GLN A 29 -23.33 18.30 10.13
C GLN A 29 -23.73 19.56 9.34
N LEU A 30 -22.80 20.14 8.57
CA LEU A 30 -23.10 21.25 7.68
C LEU A 30 -23.98 20.82 6.50
N SER A 31 -23.77 19.62 5.97
CA SER A 31 -24.60 19.06 4.90
C SER A 31 -26.03 18.72 5.36
N SER A 32 -26.21 18.34 6.63
CA SER A 32 -27.51 17.98 7.20
C SER A 32 -28.37 19.17 7.65
N GLN A 33 -27.82 20.39 7.67
CA GLN A 33 -28.54 21.61 8.06
C GLN A 33 -29.20 22.35 6.87
N THR A 34 -28.97 21.91 5.63
CA THR A 34 -29.72 22.40 4.46
C THR A 34 -31.09 21.72 4.39
N ALA A 35 -32.16 22.52 4.49
CA ALA A 35 -33.59 22.20 4.64
C ALA A 35 -34.15 20.94 3.89
N PRO A 36 -35.27 20.37 4.38
CA PRO A 36 -35.52 18.93 4.38
C PRO A 36 -36.03 18.44 3.03
N SER A 37 -35.15 17.81 2.26
CA SER A 37 -35.59 16.91 1.20
C SER A 37 -35.74 15.51 1.80
N SER A 38 -36.99 15.03 1.85
CA SER A 38 -37.35 13.59 1.81
C SER A 38 -36.44 12.67 2.63
N GLU A 39 -36.88 12.28 3.83
CA GLU A 39 -36.36 11.18 4.67
C GLU A 39 -35.44 10.21 3.90
N LEU A 40 -34.18 10.60 3.74
CA LEU A 40 -33.17 9.68 3.26
C LEU A 40 -32.84 8.83 4.47
N PRO A 41 -32.84 7.49 4.33
CA PRO A 41 -32.47 6.63 5.43
C PRO A 41 -31.09 7.05 5.95
N ASP A 42 -30.95 7.12 7.27
CA ASP A 42 -29.65 7.37 7.88
C ASP A 42 -28.70 6.22 7.49
N ARG A 43 -27.73 6.54 6.65
CA ARG A 43 -26.69 5.61 6.16
C ARG A 43 -25.36 5.80 6.88
N SER A 44 -25.35 6.48 8.01
CA SER A 44 -24.13 6.75 8.77
C SER A 44 -23.35 5.48 9.09
N ASP A 45 -24.03 4.40 9.51
CA ASP A 45 -23.41 3.10 9.78
C ASP A 45 -22.83 2.44 8.52
N GLU A 46 -23.54 2.51 7.39
CA GLU A 46 -23.04 1.98 6.11
C GLU A 46 -21.79 2.75 5.65
N LEU A 47 -21.84 4.09 5.72
CA LEU A 47 -20.72 4.96 5.38
C LEU A 47 -19.51 4.72 6.31
N HIS A 48 -19.76 4.50 7.59
CA HIS A 48 -18.72 4.17 8.56
C HIS A 48 -18.07 2.81 8.23
N SER A 49 -18.89 1.80 7.91
CA SER A 49 -18.41 0.49 7.46
C SER A 49 -17.56 0.59 6.19
N PHE A 50 -18.02 1.34 5.18
CA PHE A 50 -17.24 1.58 3.96
C PHE A 50 -15.93 2.30 4.23
N TRP A 51 -15.92 3.26 5.16
CA TRP A 51 -14.70 3.97 5.56
C TRP A 51 -13.70 3.03 6.23
N ILE A 52 -14.13 2.21 7.19
CA ILE A 52 -13.27 1.19 7.83
C ILE A 52 -12.70 0.24 6.77
N HIS A 53 -13.55 -0.27 5.88
CA HIS A 53 -13.10 -1.16 4.82
C HIS A 53 -12.09 -0.48 3.88
N GLY A 54 -12.30 0.79 3.56
CA GLY A 54 -11.36 1.59 2.77
C GLY A 54 -10.00 1.74 3.44
N LEU A 55 -9.97 2.00 4.75
CA LEU A 55 -8.72 2.05 5.54
C LEU A 55 -8.00 0.71 5.56
N GLN A 56 -8.72 -0.38 5.83
CA GLN A 56 -8.16 -1.73 5.85
C GLN A 56 -7.57 -2.11 4.48
N TYR A 57 -8.30 -1.82 3.40
CA TYR A 57 -7.84 -2.04 2.04
C TYR A 57 -6.58 -1.21 1.73
N GLY A 58 -6.56 0.07 2.11
CA GLY A 58 -5.40 0.94 1.94
C GLY A 58 -4.17 0.44 2.68
N ALA A 59 -4.33 0.00 3.93
CA ALA A 59 -3.26 -0.58 4.73
C ALA A 59 -2.72 -1.88 4.11
N GLN A 60 -3.62 -2.76 3.65
CA GLN A 60 -3.24 -4.00 2.97
C GLN A 60 -2.47 -3.73 1.68
N LEU A 61 -2.91 -2.75 0.89
CA LEU A 61 -2.24 -2.35 -0.34
C LEU A 61 -0.86 -1.73 -0.05
N GLY A 62 -0.75 -0.89 0.97
CA GLY A 62 0.53 -0.34 1.42
C GLY A 62 1.51 -1.45 1.79
N LEU A 63 1.08 -2.39 2.63
CA LEU A 63 1.88 -3.55 3.03
C LEU A 63 2.34 -4.36 1.82
N GLU A 64 1.45 -4.62 0.86
CA GLU A 64 1.76 -5.33 -0.38
C GLU A 64 2.89 -4.62 -1.18
N LEU A 65 2.74 -3.31 -1.41
CA LEU A 65 3.69 -2.53 -2.21
C LEU A 65 5.07 -2.39 -1.52
N TYR A 66 5.09 -2.14 -0.21
CA TYR A 66 6.34 -2.09 0.55
C TYR A 66 7.02 -3.45 0.63
N SER A 67 6.25 -4.55 0.70
CA SER A 67 6.83 -5.91 0.66
C SER A 67 7.50 -6.19 -0.69
N TYR A 68 6.89 -5.77 -1.80
CA TYR A 68 7.50 -5.88 -3.12
C TYR A 68 8.75 -5.03 -3.27
N ARG A 69 8.75 -3.82 -2.71
CA ARG A 69 9.94 -2.96 -2.65
C ARG A 69 11.06 -3.64 -1.87
N GLY A 70 10.78 -4.13 -0.66
CA GLY A 70 11.78 -4.80 0.19
C GLY A 70 12.39 -6.02 -0.50
N LEU A 71 11.56 -6.85 -1.14
CA LEU A 71 12.05 -7.99 -1.92
C LEU A 71 12.97 -7.56 -3.06
N ALA A 72 12.61 -6.51 -3.80
CA ALA A 72 13.42 -6.01 -4.90
C ALA A 72 14.75 -5.42 -4.41
N ASP A 73 14.73 -4.65 -3.32
CA ASP A 73 15.93 -4.08 -2.70
C ASP A 73 16.88 -5.19 -2.21
N GLU A 74 16.36 -6.24 -1.58
CA GLU A 74 17.15 -7.39 -1.11
C GLU A 74 17.85 -8.11 -2.26
N VAL A 75 17.15 -8.37 -3.37
CA VAL A 75 17.74 -9.00 -4.57
C VAL A 75 18.91 -8.18 -5.12
N LEU A 76 18.79 -6.85 -5.14
CA LEU A 76 19.86 -5.98 -5.62
C LEU A 76 21.03 -5.89 -4.65
N ALA A 77 20.76 -5.89 -3.34
CA ALA A 77 21.79 -5.95 -2.32
C ALA A 77 22.58 -7.26 -2.40
N SER A 78 21.90 -8.42 -2.48
CA SER A 78 22.55 -9.73 -2.60
C SER A 78 23.39 -9.86 -3.88
N TRP A 79 22.92 -9.29 -4.99
CA TRP A 79 23.71 -9.25 -6.22
C TRP A 79 24.96 -8.37 -6.06
N THR A 80 24.83 -7.19 -5.47
CA THR A 80 25.96 -6.26 -5.29
C THR A 80 27.03 -6.85 -4.36
N LEU A 81 26.64 -7.59 -3.32
CA LEU A 81 27.58 -8.32 -2.45
C LEU A 81 28.20 -9.55 -3.15
N GLY A 82 27.46 -10.27 -3.98
CA GLY A 82 27.97 -11.44 -4.73
C GLY A 82 28.82 -11.08 -5.96
N SER A 83 28.64 -9.88 -6.51
CA SER A 83 29.23 -9.42 -7.79
C SER A 83 30.65 -8.87 -7.68
N VAL A 84 31.37 -9.07 -6.56
CA VAL A 84 32.83 -8.79 -6.51
C VAL A 84 33.63 -9.78 -7.38
N SER A 85 32.99 -10.84 -7.91
CA SER A 85 33.67 -11.93 -8.64
C SER A 85 33.11 -12.24 -10.04
N SER A 86 31.88 -11.86 -10.39
CA SER A 86 31.31 -12.20 -11.71
C SER A 86 31.31 -11.01 -12.66
N SER A 87 32.07 -11.15 -13.75
CA SER A 87 32.02 -10.42 -15.01
C SER A 87 30.62 -9.86 -15.34
N MET A 88 30.58 -8.65 -15.93
CA MET A 88 29.41 -8.03 -16.55
C MET A 88 28.84 -8.91 -17.68
N GLU A 89 28.19 -10.02 -17.33
CA GLU A 89 27.41 -10.80 -18.27
C GLU A 89 26.05 -10.12 -18.47
N ASP A 90 25.65 -10.01 -19.74
CA ASP A 90 24.40 -9.43 -20.20
C ASP A 90 23.21 -9.94 -19.37
N VAL A 91 22.75 -9.10 -18.46
CA VAL A 91 21.62 -9.41 -17.58
C VAL A 91 20.36 -9.52 -18.45
N ASN A 92 20.02 -10.75 -18.82
CA ASN A 92 18.83 -11.08 -19.61
C ASN A 92 17.57 -10.45 -18.95
N LYS A 93 16.56 -10.10 -19.75
CA LYS A 93 15.30 -9.47 -19.29
C LYS A 93 14.55 -10.28 -18.22
N HIS A 94 14.81 -11.59 -18.18
CA HIS A 94 14.23 -12.54 -17.21
C HIS A 94 15.08 -12.73 -15.94
N HIS A 95 16.25 -12.10 -15.85
CA HIS A 95 17.10 -12.19 -14.67
C HIS A 95 16.45 -11.44 -13.50
N SER A 96 16.54 -12.02 -12.30
CA SER A 96 15.93 -11.47 -11.07
C SER A 96 16.34 -10.02 -10.82
N VAL A 97 17.62 -9.68 -11.03
CA VAL A 97 18.15 -8.30 -10.93
C VAL A 97 17.46 -7.32 -11.89
N HIS A 98 17.24 -7.71 -13.15
CA HIS A 98 16.56 -6.83 -14.12
C HIS A 98 15.09 -6.63 -13.72
N ILE A 99 14.41 -7.70 -13.30
CA ILE A 99 13.02 -7.63 -12.83
C ILE A 99 12.92 -6.77 -11.57
N ALA A 100 13.85 -6.92 -10.61
CA ALA A 100 13.90 -6.13 -9.39
C ALA A 100 14.10 -4.63 -9.66
N ARG A 101 15.05 -4.27 -10.53
CA ARG A 101 15.23 -2.86 -10.96
C ARG A 101 13.98 -2.29 -11.60
N HIS A 102 13.34 -3.06 -12.46
CA HIS A 102 12.11 -2.62 -13.12
C HIS A 102 10.94 -2.49 -12.13
N LEU A 103 10.81 -3.41 -11.17
CA LEU A 103 9.81 -3.33 -10.11
C LEU A 103 10.03 -2.09 -9.23
N LEU A 104 11.26 -1.78 -8.84
CA LEU A 104 11.59 -0.55 -8.12
C LEU A 104 11.28 0.70 -8.94
N HIS A 105 11.54 0.67 -10.25
CA HIS A 105 11.19 1.78 -11.13
C HIS A 105 9.67 1.98 -11.21
N LEU A 106 8.88 0.91 -11.27
CA LEU A 106 7.41 1.02 -11.26
C LEU A 106 6.88 1.51 -9.91
N LEU A 107 7.51 1.13 -8.80
CA LEU A 107 7.11 1.52 -7.45
C LEU A 107 7.50 2.97 -7.11
N ASN A 108 8.70 3.39 -7.48
CA ASN A 108 9.31 4.66 -7.06
C ASN A 108 9.53 5.67 -8.19
N GLY A 109 9.68 5.21 -9.43
CA GLY A 109 9.96 6.07 -10.57
C GLY A 109 8.73 6.89 -10.94
N SER A 110 8.90 8.19 -11.19
CA SER A 110 7.75 9.08 -11.40
C SER A 110 6.91 8.57 -12.59
N PRO A 111 5.65 8.14 -12.38
CA PRO A 111 4.84 8.51 -11.22
C PRO A 111 4.30 7.29 -10.44
N GLY A 112 5.21 6.55 -9.81
CA GLY A 112 4.95 5.31 -9.09
C GLY A 112 4.23 5.51 -7.75
N PRO A 113 3.54 4.47 -7.24
CA PRO A 113 2.68 4.55 -6.06
C PRO A 113 3.39 5.00 -4.79
N LEU A 114 4.66 4.64 -4.60
CA LEU A 114 5.41 4.98 -3.38
C LEU A 114 6.02 6.39 -3.43
N SER A 115 5.99 7.03 -4.60
CA SER A 115 6.49 8.40 -4.81
C SER A 115 5.41 9.48 -4.69
N ARG A 116 4.14 9.07 -4.57
CA ARG A 116 2.96 9.94 -4.55
C ARG A 116 2.30 9.94 -3.18
N SER A 117 1.55 11.00 -2.88
CA SER A 117 0.61 10.93 -1.76
C SER A 117 -0.49 9.90 -2.05
N CYS A 118 -1.06 9.28 -1.01
CA CYS A 118 -2.18 8.34 -1.16
C CYS A 118 -3.36 8.96 -1.94
N GLN A 119 -3.61 10.25 -1.74
CA GLN A 119 -4.70 10.97 -2.39
C GLN A 119 -4.46 11.13 -3.90
N GLU A 120 -3.23 11.41 -4.33
CA GLU A 120 -2.86 11.49 -5.75
C GLU A 120 -2.85 10.12 -6.41
N PHE A 121 -2.45 9.09 -5.67
CA PHE A 121 -2.39 7.72 -6.18
C PHE A 121 -3.78 7.16 -6.51
N ILE A 122 -4.75 7.30 -5.61
CA ILE A 122 -6.12 6.78 -5.79
C ILE A 122 -6.86 7.54 -6.90
N LYS A 123 -6.58 8.83 -7.07
CA LYS A 123 -7.22 9.67 -8.11
C LYS A 123 -6.62 9.45 -9.50
N HIS A 124 -5.59 8.63 -9.64
CA HIS A 124 -4.92 8.44 -10.91
C HIS A 124 -5.71 7.50 -11.84
N PRO A 125 -5.99 7.91 -13.10
CA PRO A 125 -6.85 7.13 -13.99
C PRO A 125 -6.28 5.75 -14.38
N THR A 126 -4.96 5.56 -14.27
CA THR A 126 -4.29 4.27 -14.55
C THR A 126 -4.02 3.43 -13.31
N PHE A 127 -4.52 3.82 -12.13
CA PHE A 127 -4.26 3.15 -10.85
C PHE A 127 -4.35 1.61 -10.92
N GLU A 128 -5.47 1.07 -11.41
CA GLU A 128 -5.67 -0.38 -11.53
C GLU A 128 -4.69 -1.04 -12.50
N THR A 129 -4.37 -0.35 -13.60
CA THR A 129 -3.44 -0.85 -14.61
C THR A 129 -2.02 -0.90 -14.05
N ASP A 130 -1.60 0.15 -13.36
CA ASP A 130 -0.27 0.26 -12.75
C ASP A 130 -0.11 -0.80 -11.64
N LEU A 131 -1.12 -0.98 -10.80
CA LEU A 131 -1.13 -2.05 -9.79
C LEU A 131 -1.06 -3.44 -10.40
N SER A 132 -1.81 -3.70 -11.47
CA SER A 132 -1.77 -4.99 -12.16
C SER A 132 -0.38 -5.29 -12.72
N LEU A 133 0.30 -4.26 -13.26
CA LEU A 133 1.65 -4.37 -13.79
C LEU A 133 2.67 -4.63 -12.67
N ILE A 134 2.59 -3.88 -11.57
CA ILE A 134 3.43 -4.07 -10.38
C ILE A 134 3.29 -5.50 -9.85
N ARG A 135 2.06 -5.98 -9.65
CA ARG A 135 1.76 -7.35 -9.20
C ARG A 135 2.29 -8.41 -10.16
N SER A 136 2.17 -8.18 -11.47
CA SER A 136 2.71 -9.09 -12.50
C SER A 136 4.24 -9.16 -12.42
N LYS A 137 4.91 -8.03 -12.23
CA LYS A 137 6.37 -7.98 -12.07
C LYS A 137 6.84 -8.58 -10.75
N ALA A 138 6.12 -8.37 -9.65
CA ALA A 138 6.39 -9.05 -8.38
C ALA A 138 6.26 -10.58 -8.51
N LYS A 139 5.23 -11.07 -9.21
CA LYS A 139 5.07 -12.52 -9.50
C LYS A 139 6.22 -13.06 -10.34
N GLN A 140 6.66 -12.32 -11.35
CA GLN A 140 7.84 -12.70 -12.16
C GLN A 140 9.10 -12.77 -11.30
N LEU A 141 9.30 -11.81 -10.38
CA LEU A 141 10.45 -11.80 -9.47
C LEU A 141 10.42 -12.99 -8.51
N MET A 142 9.27 -13.24 -7.85
CA MET A 142 9.11 -14.39 -6.96
C MET A 142 9.34 -15.72 -7.68
N ALA A 143 8.83 -15.87 -8.91
CA ALA A 143 9.06 -17.05 -9.73
C ALA A 143 10.55 -17.23 -10.10
N ALA A 144 11.24 -16.15 -10.47
CA ALA A 144 12.67 -16.18 -10.79
C ALA A 144 13.53 -16.57 -9.56
N LEU A 145 13.11 -16.16 -8.37
CA LEU A 145 13.74 -16.52 -7.10
C LEU A 145 13.32 -17.89 -6.56
N LYS A 146 12.41 -18.58 -7.25
CA LYS A 146 11.75 -19.82 -6.76
C LYS A 146 11.12 -19.65 -5.37
N ILE A 147 10.70 -18.43 -5.02
CA ILE A 147 9.96 -18.15 -3.80
C ILE A 147 8.55 -18.71 -4.01
N HIS A 148 8.30 -19.89 -3.46
CA HIS A 148 6.95 -20.39 -3.35
C HIS A 148 6.21 -19.54 -2.33
N THR A 149 5.25 -18.73 -2.79
CA THR A 149 4.31 -18.05 -1.91
C THR A 149 3.48 -19.13 -1.25
N ALA A 150 3.88 -19.57 -0.05
CA ALA A 150 3.02 -20.32 0.83
C ALA A 150 1.88 -19.37 1.22
N ARG A 151 0.80 -19.37 0.45
CA ARG A 151 -0.46 -18.73 0.81
C ARG A 151 -0.97 -19.46 2.05
N LYS A 152 -0.51 -19.02 3.23
CA LYS A 152 -1.01 -19.52 4.50
C LYS A 152 -2.45 -19.04 4.61
N THR A 153 -3.33 -20.01 4.46
CA THR A 153 -4.74 -20.08 4.82
C THR A 153 -5.10 -18.99 5.84
N THR A 154 -6.01 -18.11 5.46
CA THR A 154 -6.80 -17.32 6.41
C THR A 154 -7.37 -18.30 7.44
N ILE A 155 -6.87 -18.22 8.66
CA ILE A 155 -7.56 -18.79 9.81
C ILE A 155 -8.85 -17.98 9.90
N ASN A 156 -9.98 -18.62 9.62
CA ASN A 156 -11.30 -18.09 9.95
C ASN A 156 -11.29 -17.80 11.44
N TYR A 157 -11.34 -16.53 11.81
CA TYR A 157 -11.87 -16.14 13.11
C TYR A 157 -13.37 -15.99 12.90
N ASP A 158 -14.10 -17.05 13.24
CA ASP A 158 -15.55 -16.95 13.51
C ASP A 158 -15.72 -16.02 14.72
N PHE A 159 -16.51 -14.97 14.55
CA PHE A 159 -17.13 -14.19 15.62
C PHE A 159 -18.63 -14.50 15.65
#